data_AF-A0A0V0GVY8-F1
#
_entry.id   AF-A0A0V0GVY8-F1
#
_cell.length_a   1.000
_cell.length_b   1.000
_cell.length_c   1.000
_cell.angle_alpha   90.00
_cell.angle_beta   90.00
_cell.angle_gamma   90.00
#
_symmetry.space_group_name_H-M   'P 1'
#
loop_
_entity.id
_entity.type
_entity.pdbx_description
1 polymer ?
#
loop_
_entity_poly.entity_id
_entity_poly.type
_entity_poly.pdbx_seq_one_letter_code
_entity_poly.pdbx_strand_id
1 'polypeptide(L)'
;MKKKVKNYVQQIEVSEQSREYVLKDFSRILDKQIEKIVLFLLEQQGELASRLFILGQEHDVLVQQQDGSKLSELQQSYRDVGRELLQLLFFVEMNAIGVRKILKKFDKRCGYKFTNYYVKTRANHPYSQLRQIFKHVGVSAVVGTISRNLADLQDNKGNYTSIY
;
A
#
# COMPACT_ATOMS: atom_id res chain seq x y z
N MET A 1 15.43 10.99 6.32
CA MET A 1 14.60 12.20 6.61
C MET A 1 14.93 12.92 7.92
N LYS A 2 14.96 12.27 9.09
CA LYS A 2 15.11 12.95 10.41
C LYS A 2 16.35 13.87 10.53
N LYS A 3 17.52 13.46 10.01
CA LYS A 3 18.76 14.27 10.01
C LYS A 3 18.61 15.56 9.19
N LYS A 4 18.02 15.48 7.99
CA LYS A 4 17.76 16.66 7.13
C LYS A 4 16.85 17.69 7.81
N VAL A 5 15.81 17.24 8.52
CA VAL A 5 14.94 18.15 9.29
C VAL A 5 15.72 18.94 10.36
N LYS A 6 16.81 18.38 10.92
CA LYS A 6 17.67 19.13 11.85
C LYS A 6 18.43 20.25 11.13
N ASN A 7 18.97 19.98 9.94
CA ASN A 7 19.73 20.95 9.16
C ASN A 7 18.85 22.12 8.67
N TYR A 8 17.58 21.85 8.34
CA TYR A 8 16.64 22.89 7.91
C TYR A 8 16.32 23.93 8.99
N VAL A 9 16.35 23.55 10.26
CA VAL A 9 16.14 24.51 11.37
C VAL A 9 17.20 25.61 11.32
N GLN A 10 18.47 25.24 11.14
CA GLN A 10 19.60 26.18 11.08
C GLN A 10 19.51 27.10 9.86
N GLN A 11 18.90 26.66 8.76
CA GLN A 11 18.79 27.43 7.53
C GLN A 11 17.60 28.40 7.54
N ILE A 12 16.50 28.04 8.19
CA ILE A 12 15.28 28.88 8.27
C ILE A 12 15.51 30.18 9.06
N GLU A 13 16.44 30.19 10.00
CA GLU A 13 16.76 31.35 10.85
C GLU A 13 17.54 32.45 10.11
N VAL A 14 18.06 32.19 8.91
CA VAL A 14 18.98 33.08 8.20
C VAL A 14 18.27 34.16 7.36
N SER A 15 17.18 33.83 6.66
CA SER A 15 16.41 34.80 5.85
C SER A 15 15.07 34.23 5.33
N GLU A 16 14.20 35.11 4.81
CA GLU A 16 12.93 34.71 4.18
C GLU A 16 13.13 33.93 2.86
N GLN A 17 14.11 34.31 2.04
CA GLN A 17 14.50 33.54 0.85
C GLN A 17 15.03 32.14 1.22
N SER A 18 15.79 32.04 2.32
CA SER A 18 16.26 30.75 2.84
C SER A 18 15.09 29.88 3.30
N ARG A 19 14.05 30.48 3.88
CA ARG A 19 12.82 29.78 4.29
C ARG A 19 12.08 29.17 3.09
N GLU A 20 11.85 29.94 2.03
CA GLU A 20 11.16 29.42 0.83
C GLU A 20 11.93 28.25 0.21
N TYR A 21 13.26 28.39 0.12
CA TYR A 21 14.14 27.32 -0.34
C TYR A 21 13.99 26.05 0.50
N VAL A 22 13.98 26.17 1.83
CA VAL A 22 13.82 25.02 2.74
C VAL A 22 12.47 24.33 2.56
N LEU A 23 11.37 25.10 2.43
CA LEU A 23 10.05 24.52 2.20
C LEU A 23 9.98 23.76 0.87
N LYS A 24 10.55 24.33 -0.20
CA LYS A 24 10.59 23.71 -1.53
C LYS A 24 11.47 22.45 -1.54
N ASP A 25 12.65 22.51 -0.93
CA ASP A 25 13.57 21.36 -0.89
C ASP A 25 13.02 20.23 -0.02
N PHE A 26 12.44 20.56 1.14
CA PHE A 26 11.79 19.56 1.99
C PHE A 26 10.61 18.89 1.28
N SER A 27 9.76 19.67 0.60
CA SER A 27 8.65 19.15 -0.21
C SER A 27 9.16 18.16 -1.25
N ARG A 28 10.16 18.57 -2.04
CA ARG A 28 10.74 17.74 -3.11
C ARG A 28 11.30 16.43 -2.59
N ILE A 29 12.00 16.45 -1.46
CA ILE A 29 12.56 15.23 -0.87
C ILE A 29 11.46 14.34 -0.33
N LEU A 30 10.44 14.92 0.32
CA LEU A 30 9.30 14.15 0.83
C LEU A 30 8.52 13.50 -0.32
N ASP A 31 8.28 14.23 -1.41
CA ASP A 31 7.66 13.73 -2.63
C ASP A 31 8.44 12.53 -3.17
N LYS A 32 9.78 12.62 -3.29
CA LYS A 32 10.63 11.48 -3.72
C LYS A 32 10.55 10.26 -2.80
N GLN A 33 10.41 10.47 -1.48
CA GLN A 33 10.25 9.35 -0.55
C GLN A 33 8.88 8.69 -0.71
N ILE A 34 7.83 9.49 -0.89
CA ILE A 34 6.47 9.01 -1.14
C ILE A 34 6.42 8.24 -2.47
N GLU A 35 7.03 8.78 -3.52
CA GLU A 35 7.15 8.12 -4.83
C GLU A 35 7.78 6.74 -4.69
N LYS A 36 8.90 6.62 -3.98
CA LYS A 36 9.55 5.32 -3.74
C LYS A 36 8.61 4.32 -3.06
N ILE A 37 7.85 4.76 -2.05
CA ILE A 37 6.88 3.91 -1.35
C ILE A 37 5.77 3.46 -2.29
N VAL A 38 5.27 4.37 -3.13
CA VAL A 38 4.19 4.10 -4.09
C VAL A 38 4.66 3.15 -5.19
N LEU A 39 5.86 3.33 -5.74
CA LEU A 39 6.40 2.42 -6.76
C LEU A 39 6.54 1.00 -6.23
N PHE A 40 7.06 0.85 -5.00
CA PHE A 40 7.11 -0.46 -4.34
C PHE A 40 5.71 -1.06 -4.12
N LEU A 41 4.74 -0.24 -3.68
CA LEU A 41 3.35 -0.70 -3.52
C LEU A 41 2.76 -1.22 -4.84
N LEU A 42 2.98 -0.49 -5.94
CA LEU A 42 2.47 -0.87 -7.27
C LEU A 42 3.11 -2.17 -7.76
N GLU A 43 4.43 -2.32 -7.58
CA GLU A 43 5.16 -3.54 -7.92
C GLU A 43 4.59 -4.76 -7.17
N GLN A 44 4.42 -4.65 -5.85
CA GLN A 44 3.88 -5.72 -5.02
C GLN A 44 2.41 -6.04 -5.34
N GLN A 45 1.60 -5.02 -5.65
CA GLN A 45 0.23 -5.24 -6.13
C GLN A 45 0.20 -5.99 -7.48
N GLY A 46 1.12 -5.67 -8.38
CA GLY A 46 1.27 -6.38 -9.66
C GLY A 46 1.65 -7.84 -9.48
N GLU A 47 2.58 -8.13 -8.57
CA GLU A 47 2.98 -9.50 -8.22
C GLU A 47 1.80 -10.32 -7.65
N LEU A 48 1.08 -9.77 -6.68
CA LEU A 48 -0.12 -10.41 -6.11
C LEU A 48 -1.20 -10.63 -7.17
N ALA A 49 -1.42 -9.64 -8.05
CA ALA A 49 -2.40 -9.76 -9.13
C ALA A 49 -2.04 -10.86 -10.13
N SER A 50 -0.77 -10.95 -10.52
CA SER A 50 -0.26 -12.01 -11.41
C SER A 50 -0.47 -13.40 -10.79
N ARG A 51 -0.13 -13.56 -9.51
CA ARG A 51 -0.37 -14.82 -8.78
C ARG A 51 -1.84 -15.18 -8.71
N LEU A 52 -2.72 -14.21 -8.41
CA LEU A 52 -4.16 -14.45 -8.38
C LEU A 52 -4.73 -14.85 -9.74
N PHE A 53 -4.19 -14.28 -10.84
CA PHE A 53 -4.58 -14.66 -12.19
C PHE A 53 -4.21 -16.13 -12.50
N ILE A 54 -3.02 -16.57 -12.10
CA ILE A 54 -2.60 -17.97 -12.25
C ILE A 54 -3.49 -18.90 -11.42
N LEU A 55 -3.70 -18.57 -10.14
CA LEU A 55 -4.55 -19.37 -9.24
C LEU A 55 -6.00 -19.47 -9.76
N GLY A 56 -6.53 -18.41 -10.38
CA GLY A 56 -7.85 -18.42 -11.01
C GLY A 56 -7.94 -19.42 -12.18
N GLN A 57 -6.89 -19.54 -12.99
CA GLN A 57 -6.86 -20.54 -14.06
C GLN A 57 -6.79 -21.97 -13.51
N GLU A 58 -5.98 -22.19 -12.46
CA GLU A 58 -5.90 -23.48 -11.77
C GLU A 58 -7.24 -23.85 -11.13
N HIS A 59 -7.93 -22.88 -10.53
CA HIS A 59 -9.27 -23.03 -9.98
C HIS A 59 -10.26 -23.57 -11.02
N ASP A 60 -10.34 -22.93 -12.19
CA ASP A 60 -11.28 -23.32 -13.25
C ASP A 60 -11.04 -24.75 -13.76
N VAL A 61 -9.77 -25.17 -13.85
CA VAL A 61 -9.40 -26.54 -14.25
C VAL A 61 -9.76 -27.55 -13.16
N LEU A 62 -9.50 -27.24 -11.89
CA LEU A 62 -9.72 -28.18 -10.78
C LEU A 62 -11.20 -28.39 -10.46
N VAL A 63 -12.03 -27.35 -10.61
CA VAL A 63 -13.50 -27.48 -10.47
C VAL A 63 -14.06 -28.46 -11.50
N GLN A 64 -13.48 -28.52 -12.71
CA GLN A 64 -13.89 -29.49 -13.73
C GLN A 64 -13.44 -30.93 -13.41
N GLN A 65 -12.31 -31.10 -12.73
CA GLN A 65 -11.67 -32.41 -12.50
C GLN A 65 -12.10 -33.10 -11.19
N GLN A 66 -12.76 -32.41 -10.26
CA GLN A 66 -13.22 -32.95 -8.96
C GLN A 66 -12.11 -33.57 -8.07
N ASP A 67 -10.87 -33.10 -8.19
CA ASP A 67 -9.74 -33.61 -7.38
C ASP A 67 -9.66 -32.91 -6.01
N GLY A 68 -10.18 -33.57 -4.98
CA GLY A 68 -10.24 -33.03 -3.61
C GLY A 68 -8.87 -32.78 -2.96
N SER A 69 -7.80 -33.45 -3.41
CA SER A 69 -6.46 -33.27 -2.84
C SER A 69 -5.85 -31.93 -3.27
N LYS A 70 -5.90 -31.64 -4.58
CA LYS A 70 -5.42 -30.40 -5.19
C LYS A 70 -6.23 -29.17 -4.77
N LEU A 71 -7.49 -29.38 -4.40
CA LEU A 71 -8.35 -28.31 -3.89
C LEU A 71 -7.85 -27.75 -2.55
N SER A 72 -7.27 -28.59 -1.69
CA SER A 72 -6.66 -28.13 -0.43
C SER A 72 -5.39 -27.32 -0.67
N GLU A 73 -4.56 -27.72 -1.64
CA GLU A 73 -3.35 -26.98 -2.03
C GLU A 73 -3.71 -25.62 -2.62
N LEU A 74 -4.71 -25.56 -3.50
CA LEU A 74 -5.20 -24.31 -4.07
C LEU A 74 -5.75 -23.35 -3.00
N GLN A 75 -6.53 -23.85 -2.04
CA GLN A 75 -7.00 -23.06 -0.89
C GLN A 75 -5.83 -22.49 -0.09
N GLN A 76 -4.78 -23.28 0.12
CA GLN A 76 -3.61 -22.85 0.83
C GLN A 76 -2.86 -21.75 0.06
N SER A 77 -2.71 -21.88 -1.26
CA SER A 77 -2.09 -20.88 -2.11
C SER A 77 -2.83 -19.53 -2.09
N TYR A 78 -4.16 -19.53 -2.11
CA TYR A 78 -4.94 -18.29 -1.91
C TYR A 78 -4.72 -17.66 -0.53
N ARG A 79 -4.59 -18.49 0.52
CA ARG A 79 -4.28 -18.01 1.88
C ARG A 79 -2.86 -17.41 1.96
N ASP A 80 -1.90 -17.97 1.24
CA ASP A 80 -0.54 -17.41 1.13
C ASP A 80 -0.56 -16.01 0.52
N VAL A 81 -1.28 -15.82 -0.60
CA VAL A 81 -1.48 -14.49 -1.19
C VAL A 81 -2.15 -13.53 -0.18
N GLY A 82 -3.13 -14.02 0.59
CA GLY A 82 -3.75 -13.25 1.66
C GLY A 82 -2.76 -12.80 2.76
N ARG A 83 -1.83 -13.69 3.17
CA ARG A 83 -0.78 -13.35 4.15
C ARG A 83 0.17 -12.28 3.62
N GLU A 84 0.59 -12.39 2.37
CA GLU A 84 1.46 -11.39 1.74
C GLU A 84 0.75 -10.04 1.60
N LEU A 85 -0.55 -10.06 1.28
CA LEU A 85 -1.34 -8.84 1.26
C LEU A 85 -1.42 -8.17 2.64
N LEU A 86 -1.53 -8.94 3.72
CA LEU A 86 -1.47 -8.40 5.09
C LEU A 86 -0.12 -7.76 5.40
N GLN A 87 0.99 -8.36 4.95
CA GLN A 87 2.33 -7.75 5.09
C GLN A 87 2.43 -6.44 4.31
N LEU A 88 1.88 -6.39 3.09
CA LEU A 88 1.84 -5.18 2.27
C LEU A 88 0.99 -4.08 2.93
N LEU A 89 -0.15 -4.43 3.53
CA LEU A 89 -0.97 -3.50 4.31
C LEU A 89 -0.22 -2.91 5.50
N PHE A 90 0.49 -3.76 6.27
CA PHE A 90 1.33 -3.31 7.37
C PHE A 90 2.44 -2.35 6.89
N PHE A 91 3.07 -2.67 5.76
CA PHE A 91 4.06 -1.78 5.13
C PHE A 91 3.46 -0.40 4.82
N VAL A 92 2.28 -0.34 4.19
CA VAL A 92 1.60 0.92 3.86
C VAL A 92 1.25 1.71 5.12
N GLU A 93 0.72 1.05 6.15
CA GLU A 93 0.37 1.69 7.42
C GLU A 93 1.59 2.29 8.12
N MET A 94 2.68 1.52 8.24
CA MET A 94 3.92 1.98 8.85
C MET A 94 4.51 3.19 8.12
N ASN A 95 4.45 3.20 6.79
CA ASN A 95 4.88 4.33 5.98
C ASN A 95 3.97 5.55 6.14
N ALA A 96 2.64 5.37 6.17
CA ALA A 96 1.67 6.45 6.41
C ALA A 96 1.91 7.13 7.77
N ILE A 97 2.15 6.33 8.82
CA ILE A 97 2.52 6.82 10.15
C ILE A 97 3.86 7.57 10.10
N GLY A 98 4.84 7.03 9.38
CA GLY A 98 6.15 7.66 9.18
C GLY A 98 6.07 9.04 8.53
N VAL A 99 5.27 9.15 7.46
CA VAL A 99 5.01 10.42 6.74
C VAL A 99 4.30 11.42 7.65
N ARG A 100 3.27 11.00 8.39
CA ARG A 100 2.59 11.88 9.36
C ARG A 100 3.55 12.39 10.44
N LYS A 101 4.42 11.51 10.96
CA LYS A 101 5.42 11.87 11.98
C LYS A 101 6.49 12.82 11.44
N ILE A 102 6.94 12.69 10.19
CA ILE A 102 7.95 13.61 9.63
C ILE A 102 7.36 14.99 9.37
N LEU A 103 6.13 15.07 8.88
CA LEU A 103 5.37 16.31 8.69
C LEU A 103 5.19 17.04 10.03
N LYS A 104 4.65 16.36 11.06
CA LYS A 104 4.50 16.93 12.41
C LYS A 104 5.84 17.39 13.00
N LYS A 105 6.93 16.64 12.76
CA LYS A 105 8.27 17.02 13.22
C LYS A 105 8.79 18.26 12.51
N PHE A 106 8.51 18.40 11.22
CA PHE A 106 8.89 19.57 10.44
C PHE A 106 8.17 20.82 10.98
N ASP A 107 6.84 20.78 11.08
CA ASP A 107 6.03 21.89 11.61
C ASP A 107 6.49 22.31 13.01
N LYS A 108 6.68 21.35 13.93
CA LYS A 108 7.11 21.65 15.31
C LYS A 108 8.47 22.35 15.37
N ARG A 109 9.38 22.04 14.45
CA ARG A 109 10.75 22.57 14.46
C ARG A 109 10.90 23.85 13.66
N CYS A 110 10.10 24.02 12.62
CA CYS A 110 10.18 25.16 11.71
C CYS A 110 9.15 26.25 12.03
N GLY A 111 8.25 26.01 12.99
CA GLY A 111 7.25 26.98 13.46
C GLY A 111 6.14 27.29 12.45
N TYR A 112 5.98 26.48 11.39
CA TYR A 112 5.10 26.78 10.25
C TYR A 112 4.00 25.73 10.08
N LYS A 113 2.84 26.12 9.53
CA LYS A 113 1.73 25.21 9.18
C LYS A 113 1.98 24.52 7.83
N PHE A 114 3.19 23.98 7.61
CA PHE A 114 3.59 23.39 6.34
C PHE A 114 2.74 22.16 6.01
N THR A 115 2.44 21.31 6.99
CA THR A 115 1.64 20.10 6.80
C THR A 115 0.32 20.37 6.10
N ASN A 116 -0.43 21.39 6.52
CA ASN A 116 -1.75 21.69 5.94
C ASN A 116 -1.64 22.07 4.47
N TYR A 117 -0.67 22.92 4.12
CA TYR A 117 -0.40 23.31 2.74
C TYR A 117 0.03 22.11 1.89
N TYR A 118 1.00 21.33 2.38
CA TYR A 118 1.53 20.17 1.68
C TYR A 118 0.44 19.12 1.42
N VAL A 119 -0.33 18.74 2.45
CA VAL A 119 -1.40 17.75 2.32
C VAL A 119 -2.49 18.26 1.38
N LYS A 120 -2.97 19.50 1.52
CA LYS A 120 -4.03 20.06 0.66
C LYS A 120 -3.65 20.03 -0.81
N THR A 121 -2.43 20.46 -1.13
CA THR A 121 -1.97 20.54 -2.52
C THR A 121 -1.73 19.16 -3.12
N ARG A 122 -1.20 18.19 -2.37
CA ARG A 122 -0.88 16.87 -2.92
C ARG A 122 -2.08 15.92 -2.90
N ALA A 123 -2.97 16.02 -1.92
CA ALA A 123 -4.16 15.18 -1.82
C ALA A 123 -5.24 15.53 -2.87
N ASN A 124 -5.25 16.74 -3.42
CA ASN A 124 -6.23 17.17 -4.42
C ASN A 124 -5.75 17.01 -5.87
N HIS A 125 -4.53 16.53 -6.08
CA HIS A 125 -3.99 16.31 -7.41
C HIS A 125 -4.56 15.01 -8.04
N PRO A 126 -4.89 14.98 -9.34
CA PRO A 126 -5.41 13.78 -10.01
C PRO A 126 -4.43 12.60 -9.91
N TYR A 127 -3.12 12.86 -9.93
CA TYR A 127 -2.07 11.86 -9.79
C TYR A 127 -1.48 11.83 -8.36
N SER A 128 -2.34 11.92 -7.35
CA SER A 128 -1.89 12.01 -5.96
C SER A 128 -1.26 10.70 -5.46
N GLN A 129 0.08 10.68 -5.41
CA GLN A 129 0.84 9.61 -4.76
C GLN A 129 0.56 9.54 -3.25
N LEU A 130 0.19 10.66 -2.63
CA LEU A 130 -0.21 10.67 -1.22
C LEU A 130 -1.47 9.84 -0.99
N ARG A 131 -2.46 9.87 -1.91
CA ARG A 131 -3.67 9.04 -1.80
C ARG A 131 -3.39 7.54 -1.86
N GLN A 132 -2.40 7.12 -2.65
CA GLN A 132 -2.02 5.71 -2.76
C GLN A 132 -1.67 5.12 -1.38
N ILE A 133 -0.92 5.89 -0.58
CA ILE A 133 -0.52 5.49 0.77
C ILE A 133 -1.69 5.59 1.76
N PHE A 134 -2.48 6.67 1.73
CA PHE A 134 -3.49 6.93 2.77
C PHE A 134 -4.89 6.34 2.49
N LYS A 135 -5.16 5.87 1.26
CA LYS A 135 -6.46 5.29 0.89
C LYS A 135 -6.38 3.82 0.45
N HIS A 136 -5.20 3.20 0.50
CA HIS A 136 -5.00 1.80 0.11
C HIS A 136 -5.58 1.46 -1.28
N VAL A 137 -5.39 2.35 -2.25
CA VAL A 137 -5.97 2.20 -3.59
C VAL A 137 -5.47 0.90 -4.22
N GLY A 138 -6.36 0.13 -4.86
CA GLY A 138 -6.05 -1.15 -5.49
C GLY A 138 -6.09 -2.37 -4.55
N VAL A 139 -5.91 -2.19 -3.23
CA VAL A 139 -5.92 -3.31 -2.27
C VAL A 139 -7.28 -3.98 -2.18
N SER A 140 -8.37 -3.21 -2.18
CA SER A 140 -9.73 -3.76 -2.09
C SER A 140 -10.07 -4.72 -3.22
N ALA A 141 -9.52 -4.50 -4.42
CA ALA A 141 -9.71 -5.41 -5.55
C ALA A 141 -9.05 -6.77 -5.29
N VAL A 142 -7.81 -6.77 -4.79
CA VAL A 142 -7.08 -7.99 -4.39
C VAL A 142 -7.84 -8.76 -3.31
N VAL A 143 -8.31 -8.05 -2.27
CA VAL A 143 -9.15 -8.65 -1.20
C VAL A 143 -10.42 -9.28 -1.79
N GLY A 144 -11.11 -8.57 -2.68
CA GLY A 144 -12.32 -9.06 -3.33
C GLY A 144 -12.08 -10.35 -4.11
N THR A 145 -11.00 -10.41 -4.89
CA THR A 145 -10.62 -11.60 -5.66
C THR A 145 -10.29 -12.78 -4.74
N ILE A 146 -9.50 -12.59 -3.69
CA ILE A 146 -9.18 -13.65 -2.73
C ILE A 146 -10.45 -14.17 -2.05
N SER A 147 -11.29 -13.26 -1.56
CA SER A 147 -12.49 -13.61 -0.79
C SER A 147 -13.49 -14.39 -1.62
N ARG A 148 -13.71 -13.98 -2.88
CA ARG A 148 -14.60 -14.66 -3.81
C ARG A 148 -14.11 -16.08 -4.11
N ASN A 149 -12.87 -16.24 -4.57
CA ASN A 149 -12.37 -17.56 -4.94
C ASN A 149 -12.29 -18.53 -3.74
N LEU A 150 -11.96 -18.03 -2.54
CA LEU A 150 -11.99 -18.87 -1.34
C LEU A 150 -13.41 -19.29 -0.94
N ALA A 151 -14.42 -18.42 -1.11
CA ALA A 151 -15.81 -18.75 -0.87
C ALA A 151 -16.31 -19.80 -1.87
N ASP A 152 -16.03 -19.63 -3.16
CA ASP A 152 -16.40 -20.58 -4.21
C ASP A 152 -15.79 -21.97 -3.95
N LEU A 153 -14.55 -22.03 -3.45
CA LEU A 153 -13.90 -23.29 -3.05
C LEU A 153 -14.50 -23.93 -1.78
N GLN A 154 -15.13 -23.15 -0.90
CA GLN A 154 -15.83 -23.67 0.28
C GLN A 154 -17.20 -24.23 -0.08
N ASP A 155 -17.95 -23.54 -0.94
CA ASP A 155 -19.27 -23.99 -1.40
C ASP A 155 -19.15 -25.28 -2.23
N ASN A 156 -18.12 -25.38 -3.07
CA ASN A 156 -17.86 -26.59 -3.84
C ASN A 156 -17.45 -27.78 -2.96
N LYS A 157 -16.79 -27.56 -1.81
CA LYS A 157 -16.52 -28.64 -0.83
C LYS A 157 -17.79 -29.30 -0.30
N GLY A 158 -18.90 -28.56 -0.19
CA GLY A 158 -20.20 -29.08 0.25
C GLY A 158 -20.78 -30.14 -0.71
N ASN A 159 -20.52 -30.01 -2.02
CA ASN A 159 -20.94 -30.99 -3.01
C ASN A 159 -20.10 -32.27 -3.01
N TYR A 160 -18.83 -32.21 -2.55
CA TYR A 160 -17.96 -33.38 -2.46
C TYR A 160 -18.12 -34.20 -1.18
N THR A 161 -18.83 -33.68 -0.16
CA THR A 161 -19.14 -34.41 1.08
C THR A 161 -20.35 -35.34 1.00
N SER A 162 -21.06 -35.41 -0.13
CA SER A 162 -22.14 -36.38 -0.35
C SER A 162 -21.61 -37.74 -0.79
N ILE A 163 -21.03 -38.50 0.15
CA ILE A 163 -20.81 -39.95 -0.02
C ILE A 163 -21.26 -40.78 1.20
N TYR A 164 -22.05 -40.20 2.10
CA TYR A 164 -22.85 -40.95 3.09
C TYR A 164 -24.20 -40.25 3.33
#